data_AF-A0A238GUD2-F1
#
_entry.id   AF-A0A238GUD2-F1
#
_cell.length_a   1.000
_cell.length_b   1.000
_cell.length_c   1.000
_cell.angle_alpha   90.00
_cell.angle_beta   90.00
_cell.angle_gamma   90.00
#
_symmetry.space_group_name_H-M   'P 1'
#
loop_
_entity.id
_entity.type
_entity.pdbx_description
1 polymer ?
#
loop_
_entity_poly.entity_id
_entity_poly.type
_entity_poly.pdbx_seq_one_letter_code
_entity_poly.pdbx_strand_id
1 'polypeptide(L)'
;MRCRVYYEDTDSEGVFVIRSIKADFFTPASLGQVLEIRTQIKELRKVFVVLFQEIYCIQNASLEPMKPFKVFASEIKFGFVNRSTYSPIAIPKLFKELLSAV
;
A
#
# COMPACT_ATOMS: atom_id res chain seq x y z
N MET A 1 -10.06 11.81 1.33
CA MET A 1 -8.59 11.64 1.22
C MET A 1 -8.27 11.35 -0.25
N ARG A 2 -7.61 12.27 -0.97
CA ARG A 2 -7.34 12.14 -2.41
C ARG A 2 -5.98 11.46 -2.57
N CYS A 3 -5.95 10.17 -2.90
CA CYS A 3 -4.70 9.50 -3.27
C CYS A 3 -4.23 10.09 -4.61
N ARG A 4 -3.23 10.96 -4.57
CA ARG A 4 -2.53 11.45 -5.76
C ARG A 4 -1.31 10.56 -5.94
N VAL A 5 -1.31 9.78 -7.01
CA VAL A 5 -0.13 9.01 -7.42
C VAL A 5 0.81 10.01 -8.08
N TYR A 6 1.86 10.41 -7.37
CA TYR A 6 2.95 11.19 -7.94
C TYR A 6 3.94 10.19 -8.55
N TYR A 7 4.01 10.14 -9.89
CA TYR A 7 5.19 9.63 -10.57
C TYR A 7 6.13 10.83 -10.70
N GLU A 8 7.10 10.88 -9.81
CA GLU A 8 8.24 11.77 -9.95
C GLU A 8 9.38 10.88 -10.45
N ASP A 9 9.85 11.09 -11.68
CA ASP A 9 11.15 10.56 -12.15
C ASP A 9 12.21 11.22 -11.28
N THR A 10 12.34 10.73 -10.06
CA THR A 10 13.48 11.01 -9.22
C THR A 10 14.62 10.27 -9.87
N ASP A 11 15.71 10.98 -10.15
CA ASP A 11 17.04 10.51 -10.62
C ASP A 11 17.66 9.37 -9.77
N SER A 12 16.87 8.76 -8.89
CA SER A 12 17.19 7.52 -8.23
C SER A 12 17.28 6.40 -9.26
N GLU A 13 18.44 5.76 -9.34
CA GLU A 13 18.67 4.59 -10.21
C GLU A 13 17.78 3.38 -9.86
N GLY A 14 16.81 3.50 -8.93
CA GLY A 14 16.05 2.38 -8.39
C GLY A 14 14.54 2.55 -8.37
N VAL A 15 13.84 1.42 -8.39
CA VAL A 15 12.37 1.34 -8.38
C VAL A 15 11.90 0.30 -7.36
N PHE A 16 10.70 0.51 -6.81
CA PHE A 16 10.02 -0.52 -6.03
C PHE A 16 9.42 -1.58 -6.95
N VAL A 17 9.57 -2.84 -6.57
CA VAL A 17 8.95 -3.99 -7.25
C VAL A 17 8.19 -4.83 -6.24
N ILE A 18 7.01 -5.29 -6.62
CA ILE A 18 6.21 -6.23 -5.81
C ILE A 18 6.88 -7.61 -5.89
N ARG A 19 7.23 -8.17 -4.73
CA ARG A 19 7.82 -9.51 -4.59
C ARG A 19 6.78 -10.57 -4.29
N SER A 20 5.76 -10.22 -3.52
CA SER A 20 4.66 -11.13 -3.19
C SER A 20 3.46 -10.34 -2.70
N ILE A 21 2.27 -10.88 -2.95
CA ILE A 21 1.00 -10.42 -2.40
C ILE A 21 0.35 -11.62 -1.72
N LYS A 22 -0.03 -11.47 -0.45
CA LYS A 22 -0.99 -12.36 0.22
C LYS A 22 -2.24 -11.53 0.45
N ALA A 23 -3.39 -12.04 0.06
CA ALA A 23 -4.63 -11.29 0.13
C ALA A 23 -5.80 -12.18 0.53
N ASP A 24 -6.64 -11.65 1.39
CA ASP A 24 -7.85 -12.28 1.88
C ASP A 24 -9.06 -11.41 1.54
N PHE A 25 -10.09 -12.03 0.98
CA PHE A 25 -11.35 -11.39 0.63
C PHE A 25 -12.40 -11.77 1.67
N PHE A 26 -13.08 -10.77 2.21
CA PHE A 26 -14.10 -10.95 3.26
C PHE A 26 -15.48 -10.65 2.68
N THR A 27 -16.19 -9.65 3.21
CA THR A 27 -17.49 -9.24 2.67
C THR A 27 -17.30 -8.40 1.41
N PRO A 28 -17.91 -8.75 0.28
CA PRO A 28 -17.76 -7.97 -0.95
C PRO A 28 -18.34 -6.56 -0.78
N ALA A 29 -17.67 -5.58 -1.38
CA ALA A 29 -18.20 -4.24 -1.55
C ALA A 29 -18.96 -4.12 -2.87
N SER A 30 -19.92 -3.20 -2.92
CA SER A 30 -20.80 -2.92 -4.05
C SER A 30 -20.65 -1.48 -4.54
N LEU A 31 -21.16 -1.21 -5.74
CA LEU A 31 -21.16 0.12 -6.35
C LEU A 31 -21.79 1.17 -5.42
N GLY A 32 -21.18 2.36 -5.36
CA GLY A 32 -21.66 3.49 -4.57
C GLY A 32 -21.28 3.45 -3.08
N GLN A 33 -20.58 2.42 -2.63
CA GLN A 33 -20.02 2.38 -1.28
C GLN A 33 -18.72 3.19 -1.17
N VAL A 34 -18.48 3.78 0.00
CA VAL A 34 -17.21 4.46 0.33
C VAL A 34 -16.31 3.49 1.06
N LEU A 35 -15.12 3.30 0.51
CA LEU A 35 -14.09 2.44 1.08
C LEU A 35 -12.98 3.27 1.73
N GLU A 36 -12.55 2.85 2.91
CA GLU A 36 -11.39 3.36 3.61
C GLU A 36 -10.25 2.35 3.51
N ILE A 37 -9.11 2.78 2.97
CA ILE A 37 -7.90 1.96 2.86
C ILE A 37 -6.94 2.40 3.96
N ARG A 38 -6.67 1.52 4.91
CA ARG A 38 -5.70 1.72 5.99
C ARG A 38 -4.42 1.01 5.61
N THR A 39 -3.31 1.73 5.59
CA THR A 39 -1.99 1.16 5.28
C THR A 39 -1.10 1.31 6.50
N GLN A 40 -0.40 0.24 6.86
CA GLN A 40 0.61 0.25 7.92
C GLN A 40 1.87 -0.48 7.47
N ILE A 41 3.01 -0.08 8.02
CA ILE A 41 4.27 -0.78 7.78
C ILE A 41 4.32 -1.97 8.72
N LYS A 42 4.32 -3.17 8.15
CA LYS A 42 4.50 -4.41 8.91
C LYS A 42 5.97 -4.70 9.19
N GLU A 43 6.84 -4.43 8.22
CA GLU A 43 8.27 -4.63 8.36
C GLU A 43 9.04 -3.68 7.44
N LEU A 44 10.06 -3.00 7.97
CA LEU A 44 10.98 -2.17 7.17
C LEU A 44 12.41 -2.67 7.35
N ARG A 45 13.05 -3.05 6.24
CA ARG A 45 14.46 -3.50 6.19
C ARG A 45 15.25 -2.66 5.19
N LYS A 46 16.55 -2.98 5.07
CA LYS A 46 17.48 -2.25 4.18
C LYS A 46 17.04 -2.25 2.72
N VAL A 47 16.57 -3.40 2.20
CA VAL A 47 16.31 -3.63 0.77
C VAL A 47 14.84 -3.93 0.44
N PHE A 48 13.99 -4.06 1.47
CA PHE A 48 12.57 -4.37 1.31
C PHE A 48 11.73 -3.73 2.40
N VAL A 49 10.45 -3.55 2.08
CA VAL A 49 9.39 -3.14 3.01
C VAL A 49 8.19 -4.06 2.82
N VAL A 50 7.52 -4.40 3.92
CA VAL A 50 6.26 -5.14 3.91
C VAL A 50 5.18 -4.18 4.40
N LEU A 51 4.20 -3.92 3.54
CA LEU A 51 3.02 -3.14 3.88
C LEU A 51 1.86 -4.09 4.17
N PHE A 52 1.10 -3.78 5.22
CA PHE A 52 -0.18 -4.41 5.47
C PHE A 52 -1.27 -3.39 5.19
N GLN A 53 -2.21 -3.75 4.32
CA GLN A 53 -3.32 -2.89 3.92
C GLN A 53 -4.63 -3.56 4.29
N GLU A 54 -5.53 -2.79 4.89
CA GLU A 54 -6.91 -3.21 5.15
C GLU A 54 -7.88 -2.27 4.46
N ILE A 55 -8.93 -2.83 3.88
CA ILE A 55 -10.01 -2.08 3.24
C ILE A 55 -11.29 -2.33 4.02
N TYR A 56 -11.92 -1.25 4.47
CA TYR A 56 -13.22 -1.27 5.14
C TYR A 56 -14.26 -0.51 4.32
N CYS A 57 -15.47 -1.03 4.22
CA CYS A 57 -16.61 -0.26 3.78
C CYS A 57 -17.11 0.56 4.98
N ILE A 58 -17.08 1.88 4.86
CA ILE A 58 -17.46 2.80 5.96
C ILE A 58 -18.80 3.49 5.72
N GLN A 59 -19.32 3.47 4.49
CA GLN A 59 -20.56 4.13 4.14
C GLN A 59 -21.21 3.45 2.92
N ASN A 60 -22.53 3.31 2.94
CA ASN A 60 -23.30 2.75 1.82
C ASN A 60 -23.77 3.86 0.85
N ALA A 61 -24.24 3.44 -0.32
CA ALA A 61 -24.76 4.34 -1.36
C ALA A 61 -26.00 5.12 -0.91
N SER A 62 -26.85 4.51 -0.08
CA SER A 62 -28.09 5.10 0.44
C SER A 62 -27.88 6.13 1.55
N LEU A 63 -26.64 6.33 2.01
CA LEU A 63 -26.27 7.18 3.15
C LEU A 63 -26.90 6.77 4.49
N GLU A 64 -27.42 5.55 4.59
CA GLU A 64 -27.98 5.04 5.84
C GLU A 64 -26.85 4.67 6.82
N PRO A 65 -27.04 4.88 8.14
CA PRO A 65 -26.07 4.48 9.14
C PRO A 65 -25.76 2.98 9.04
N MET A 66 -24.47 2.64 8.99
CA MET A 66 -24.02 1.26 8.97
C MET A 66 -22.77 1.09 9.83
N LYS A 67 -22.59 -0.11 10.39
CA LYS A 67 -21.33 -0.46 11.03
C LYS A 67 -20.29 -0.76 9.94
N PRO A 68 -19.08 -0.17 10.00
CA PRO A 68 -18.03 -0.51 9.07
C PRO A 68 -17.70 -2.00 9.08
N PHE A 69 -17.48 -2.58 7.92
CA PHE A 69 -17.10 -3.99 7.77
C PHE A 69 -15.86 -4.13 6.90
N LYS A 70 -15.06 -5.15 7.17
CA LYS A 70 -13.85 -5.45 6.41
C LYS A 70 -14.22 -6.07 5.07
N VAL A 71 -13.62 -5.54 4.01
CA VAL A 71 -13.82 -5.98 2.63
C VAL A 71 -12.65 -6.83 2.17
N PHE A 72 -11.44 -6.38 2.51
CA PHE A 72 -10.20 -6.95 2.00
C PHE A 72 -9.05 -6.69 2.97
N ALA A 73 -8.10 -7.61 3.04
CA ALA A 73 -6.81 -7.37 3.66
C ALA A 73 -5.69 -7.92 2.77
N SER A 74 -4.54 -7.24 2.75
CA SER A 74 -3.36 -7.72 2.06
C SER A 74 -2.07 -7.45 2.81
N GLU A 75 -1.12 -8.37 2.63
CA GLU A 75 0.29 -8.18 2.95
C GLU A 75 1.07 -8.15 1.64
N ILE A 76 1.69 -7.00 1.35
CA ILE A 76 2.45 -6.77 0.12
C ILE A 76 3.91 -6.54 0.48
N LYS A 77 4.78 -7.39 -0.06
CA LYS A 77 6.23 -7.24 0.08
C LYS A 77 6.79 -6.51 -1.13
N PHE A 78 7.46 -5.39 -0.91
CA PHE A 78 8.16 -4.62 -1.92
C PHE A 78 9.67 -4.75 -1.74
N GLY A 79 10.40 -5.00 -2.82
CA GLY A 79 11.86 -4.83 -2.86
C GLY A 79 12.22 -3.53 -3.59
N PHE A 80 13.40 -2.99 -3.33
CA PHE A 80 13.97 -1.89 -4.13
C PHE A 80 15.10 -2.41 -5.00
N VAL A 81 15.05 -2.14 -6.29
CA VAL A 81 15.98 -2.69 -7.28
C VAL A 81 16.51 -1.60 -8.20
N ASN A 82 17.72 -1.76 -8.71
CA ASN A 82 18.25 -0.89 -9.75
C ASN A 82 17.41 -1.07 -11.04
N ARG A 83 17.03 0.03 -11.69
CA ARG A 83 16.11 0.07 -12.83
C ARG A 83 16.66 -0.66 -14.07
N SER A 84 17.97 -0.61 -14.27
CA SER A 84 18.63 -1.21 -15.45
C SER A 84 18.95 -2.69 -15.24
N THR A 85 19.43 -3.05 -14.05
CA THR A 85 19.93 -4.42 -13.78
C THR A 85 18.96 -5.30 -13.01
N TYR A 86 17.90 -4.72 -12.43
CA TYR A 86 17.00 -5.38 -11.47
C TYR A 86 17.69 -5.97 -10.23
N SER A 87 18.95 -5.62 -10.00
CA SER A 87 19.71 -6.05 -8.83
C SER A 87 19.14 -5.40 -7.56
N PRO A 88 18.98 -6.15 -6.45
CA PRO A 88 18.50 -5.58 -5.19
C PRO A 88 19.46 -4.51 -4.67
N ILE A 89 18.92 -3.33 -4.36
CA ILE A 89 19.66 -2.22 -3.76
C ILE A 89 18.95 -1.71 -2.51
N ALA A 90 19.64 -0.92 -1.69
CA ALA A 90 19.05 -0.38 -0.48
C ALA A 90 17.95 0.63 -0.80
N ILE A 91 16.87 0.62 -0.02
CA ILE A 91 15.83 1.65 -0.07
C ILE A 91 16.50 2.99 0.31
N PRO A 92 16.38 4.04 -0.54
CA PRO A 92 16.91 5.37 -0.27
C PRO A 92 16.46 5.94 1.07
N LYS A 93 17.33 6.74 1.72
CA LYS A 93 17.04 7.35 3.03
C LYS A 93 15.76 8.18 3.04
N LEU A 94 15.53 8.96 1.98
CA LEU A 94 14.31 9.75 1.79
C LEU A 94 13.04 8.90 1.97
N PHE A 95 12.96 7.74 1.30
CA PHE A 95 11.80 6.87 1.43
C PHE A 95 11.69 6.25 2.82
N LYS A 96 12.81 5.95 3.50
CA LYS A 96 12.77 5.45 4.88
C LYS A 96 12.23 6.50 5.84
N GLU A 97 12.62 7.76 5.67
CA GLU A 97 12.13 8.88 6.49
C GLU A 97 10.63 9.11 6.27
N LEU A 98 10.18 9.16 5.01
CA LEU A 98 8.77 9.29 4.67
C LEU A 98 7.93 8.12 5.20
N LEU A 99 8.44 6.90 5.08
CA LEU A 99 7.77 5.70 5.59
C LEU A 99 7.72 5.70 7.13
N SER A 100 8.72 6.25 7.81
CA SER A 100 8.75 6.31 9.28
C SER A 100 7.88 7.42 9.86
N ALA A 101 7.42 8.36 9.04
CA ALA A 101 6.61 9.51 9.45
C ALA A 101 5.09 9.24 9.40
N VAL A 102 4.67 8.05 8.95
CA VAL A 102 3.28 7.58 8.84
C VAL A 102 3.02 6.51 9.88
#